data_AF-A0A7V1JDP4-F1
#
_entry.id   AF-A0A7V1JDP4-F1
#
_cell.length_a   1.000
_cell.length_b   1.000
_cell.length_c   1.000
_cell.angle_alpha   90.00
_cell.angle_beta   90.00
_cell.angle_gamma   90.00
#
_symmetry.space_group_name_H-M   'P 1'
#
loop_
_entity.id
_entity.type
_entity.pdbx_description
1 polymer ?
#
loop_
_entity_poly.entity_id
_entity_poly.type
_entity_poly.pdbx_seq_one_letter_code
_entity_poly.pdbx_strand_id
1 'polypeptide(L)'
;EICDAIVNFISDNNPTGDNSLCLSDSVGDCDSLSNIITVENISKYLYVKDSPDPDLIIRTSGEVRLSGFLLWQSAYSEFYFCDAYWPEFREIDFLRAIRSYQLRHLRAGK
;
A
#
# COMPACT_ATOMS: atom_id res chain seq x y z
N GLU A 1 9.50 -3.50 -0.66
CA GLU A 1 8.74 -2.52 0.15
C GLU A 1 7.94 -3.19 1.26
N ILE A 2 6.79 -3.83 1.00
CA ILE A 2 5.96 -4.41 2.09
C ILE A 2 6.73 -5.48 2.87
N CYS A 3 7.41 -6.41 2.19
CA CYS A 3 8.22 -7.43 2.87
C CYS A 3 9.35 -6.79 3.70
N ASP A 4 10.01 -5.76 3.17
CA ASP A 4 11.09 -5.06 3.89
C ASP A 4 10.54 -4.32 5.11
N ALA A 5 9.37 -3.68 4.99
CA ALA A 5 8.69 -3.01 6.09
C ALA A 5 8.32 -4.00 7.21
N ILE A 6 7.80 -5.18 6.85
CA ILE A 6 7.47 -6.25 7.80
C ILE A 6 8.74 -6.80 8.47
N VAL A 7 9.79 -7.06 7.70
CA VAL A 7 11.06 -7.58 8.22
C VAL A 7 11.72 -6.57 9.17
N ASN A 8 11.74 -5.28 8.80
CA ASN A 8 12.26 -4.21 9.65
C ASN A 8 11.44 -4.06 10.92
N PHE A 9 10.10 -4.09 10.81
CA PHE A 9 9.21 -4.06 11.98
C PHE A 9 9.49 -5.22 12.94
N ILE A 10 9.60 -6.45 12.43
CA ILE A 10 9.89 -7.63 13.25
C ILE A 10 11.27 -7.52 13.88
N SER A 11 12.28 -7.04 13.14
CA SER A 11 13.64 -6.87 13.64
C SER A 11 13.72 -5.84 14.77
N ASP A 12 13.00 -4.72 14.66
CA ASP A 12 13.02 -3.66 15.68
C ASP A 12 12.21 -4.02 16.92
N ASN A 13 11.19 -4.89 16.79
CA ASN A 13 10.34 -5.32 17.90
C ASN A 13 10.74 -6.69 18.49
N ASN A 14 11.79 -7.35 17.98
CA ASN A 14 12.37 -8.55 18.56
C ASN A 14 13.88 -8.36 18.85
N PRO A 15 14.24 -7.60 19.90
CA PRO A 15 15.63 -7.21 20.19
C PRO A 15 16.51 -8.37 20.68
N THR A 16 15.94 -9.54 20.98
CA THR A 16 16.66 -10.66 21.59
C THR A 16 17.47 -11.51 20.62
N GLY A 17 17.37 -11.31 19.30
CA GLY A 17 18.16 -12.07 18.31
C GLY A 17 17.90 -13.58 18.32
N ASP A 18 16.92 -14.01 19.09
CA ASP A 18 16.56 -15.41 19.25
C ASP A 18 15.50 -15.70 18.17
N ASN A 19 15.96 -16.36 17.09
CA ASN A 19 15.10 -16.86 16.01
C ASN A 19 14.18 -18.01 16.46
N SER A 20 13.97 -18.16 17.78
CA SER A 20 13.07 -19.10 18.44
C SER A 20 11.60 -18.70 18.34
N LEU A 21 11.26 -17.67 17.54
CA LEU A 21 9.88 -17.35 17.13
C LEU A 21 9.22 -18.44 16.26
N CYS A 22 9.77 -19.66 16.27
CA CYS A 22 9.22 -20.84 15.65
C CYS A 22 8.82 -21.85 16.73
N LEU A 23 7.53 -21.84 17.09
CA LEU A 23 6.74 -23.07 17.23
C LEU A 23 7.05 -24.01 18.42
N SER A 24 7.55 -23.54 19.56
CA SER A 24 7.50 -24.36 20.78
C SER A 24 6.99 -23.58 21.99
N ASP A 25 5.78 -23.95 22.40
CA ASP A 25 5.35 -24.03 23.79
C ASP A 25 5.27 -22.75 24.63
N SER A 26 4.51 -21.76 24.17
CA SER A 26 3.75 -20.91 25.10
C SER A 26 2.55 -20.27 24.41
N VAL A 27 1.35 -20.78 24.72
CA VAL A 27 0.04 -20.24 24.33
C VAL A 27 -0.23 -18.84 24.94
N GLY A 28 0.77 -18.21 25.57
CA GLY A 28 0.66 -16.93 26.28
C GLY A 28 1.22 -15.70 25.55
N ASP A 29 1.98 -15.85 24.46
CA ASP A 29 2.70 -14.72 23.83
C ASP A 29 2.25 -14.40 22.38
N CYS A 30 1.28 -15.13 21.83
CA CYS A 30 0.65 -14.76 20.56
C CYS A 30 -0.31 -13.55 20.71
N ASP A 31 -0.91 -13.38 21.88
CA ASP A 31 -1.80 -12.24 22.15
C ASP A 31 -1.03 -10.93 22.30
N SER A 32 0.18 -10.95 22.84
CA SER A 32 1.06 -9.77 22.90
C SER A 32 1.53 -9.37 21.50
N LEU A 33 1.96 -10.33 20.67
CA LEU A 33 2.39 -10.08 19.28
C LEU A 33 1.25 -9.62 18.37
N SER A 34 0.04 -10.18 18.50
CA SER A 34 -1.11 -9.77 17.70
C SER A 34 -1.55 -8.34 18.00
N ASN A 35 -1.38 -7.87 19.24
CA ASN A 35 -1.64 -6.48 19.62
C ASN A 35 -0.58 -5.50 19.09
N ILE A 36 0.63 -5.98 18.78
CA ILE A 36 1.74 -5.18 18.27
C ILE A 36 1.68 -5.06 16.74
N ILE A 37 1.31 -6.15 16.05
CA ILE A 37 1.18 -6.21 14.58
C ILE A 37 -0.15 -5.54 14.16
N THR A 38 -0.13 -4.22 14.04
CA THR A 38 -1.26 -3.43 13.50
C THR A 38 -0.90 -2.76 12.17
N VAL A 39 -1.92 -2.41 11.39
CA VAL A 39 -1.79 -1.71 10.10
C VAL A 39 -1.03 -0.40 10.28
N GLU A 40 -1.31 0.34 11.35
CA GLU A 40 -0.69 1.63 11.68
C GLU A 40 0.76 1.48 12.13
N ASN A 41 1.12 0.33 12.68
CA ASN A 41 2.50 0.07 13.09
C ASN A 41 3.35 -0.35 11.90
N ILE A 42 2.81 -1.16 10.99
CA ILE A 42 3.51 -1.56 9.76
C ILE A 42 3.66 -0.37 8.80
N SER A 43 2.64 0.50 8.70
CA SER A 43 2.66 1.63 7.76
C SER A 43 3.81 2.61 8.01
N LYS A 44 4.29 2.72 9.26
CA LYS A 44 5.44 3.55 9.64
C LYS A 44 6.77 3.09 9.03
N TYR A 45 6.85 1.82 8.63
CA TYR A 45 8.05 1.20 8.05
C TYR A 45 7.99 1.16 6.51
N LEU A 46 6.90 1.64 5.90
CA LEU A 46 6.82 1.82 4.45
C LEU A 46 7.73 2.97 4.00
N TYR A 47 8.22 2.90 2.76
CA TYR A 47 9.11 3.94 2.23
C TYR A 47 8.41 5.30 2.11
N VAL A 48 7.09 5.29 1.93
CA VAL A 48 6.23 6.46 1.73
C VAL A 48 5.40 6.74 2.99
N LYS A 49 6.03 6.85 4.16
CA LYS A 49 5.32 7.05 5.44
C LYS A 49 4.76 8.47 5.64
N ASP A 50 5.40 9.47 5.04
CA ASP A 50 5.12 10.89 5.30
C ASP A 50 4.18 11.51 4.24
N SER A 51 3.76 10.73 3.24
CA SER A 51 2.82 11.17 2.20
C SER A 51 1.46 10.50 2.44
N PRO A 52 0.35 11.22 2.23
CA PRO A 52 -0.97 10.61 2.25
C PRO A 52 -1.10 9.52 1.17
N ASP A 53 -1.97 8.55 1.42
CA ASP A 53 -2.34 7.53 0.45
C ASP A 53 -2.96 8.19 -0.80
N PRO A 54 -2.63 7.72 -2.01
CA PRO A 54 -3.12 8.33 -3.24
C PRO A 54 -4.62 8.06 -3.42
N ASP A 55 -5.38 9.08 -3.81
CA ASP A 55 -6.80 8.90 -4.14
C ASP A 55 -6.99 8.31 -5.55
N LEU A 56 -6.10 8.67 -6.48
CA LEU A 56 -6.18 8.31 -7.89
C LEU A 56 -4.81 7.87 -8.40
N ILE A 57 -4.76 6.69 -9.01
CA ILE A 57 -3.59 6.16 -9.69
C ILE A 57 -3.86 6.10 -11.20
N ILE A 58 -3.05 6.83 -11.96
CA ILE A 58 -3.12 6.88 -13.43
C ILE A 58 -2.05 5.96 -14.00
N ARG A 59 -2.47 5.04 -14.88
CA ARG A 59 -1.55 4.17 -15.61
C ARG A 59 -1.72 4.32 -17.12
N THR A 60 -0.64 4.70 -17.77
CA THR A 60 -0.51 4.85 -19.22
C THR A 60 -0.21 3.52 -19.92
N SER A 61 -0.16 3.54 -21.25
CA SER A 61 0.24 2.41 -22.12
C SER A 61 -0.79 1.27 -22.25
N GLY A 62 -2.06 1.48 -21.90
CA GLY A 62 -3.14 0.50 -22.09
C GLY A 62 -3.03 -0.76 -21.21
N GLU A 63 -2.11 -0.77 -20.26
CA GLU A 63 -1.82 -1.91 -19.38
C GLU A 63 -2.76 -1.93 -18.19
N VAL A 64 -3.62 -2.96 -18.07
CA VAL A 64 -4.58 -3.10 -16.96
C VAL A 64 -3.99 -3.95 -15.84
N ARG A 65 -3.00 -3.39 -15.13
CA ARG A 65 -2.38 -4.01 -13.94
C ARG A 65 -1.72 -2.97 -13.06
N LEU A 66 -1.35 -3.35 -11.83
CA LEU A 66 -0.57 -2.47 -10.94
C LEU A 66 0.93 -2.73 -11.00
N SER A 67 1.36 -3.93 -11.39
CA SER A 67 2.78 -4.31 -11.45
C SER A 67 3.54 -4.10 -10.13
N GLY A 68 2.87 -4.20 -8.98
CA GLY A 68 3.49 -4.04 -7.67
C GLY A 68 3.71 -2.58 -7.23
N PHE A 69 3.14 -1.60 -7.95
CA PHE A 69 3.22 -0.20 -7.57
C PHE A 69 2.26 0.12 -6.41
N LEU A 70 2.80 0.63 -5.29
CA LEU A 70 2.07 1.11 -4.11
C LEU A 70 0.96 0.17 -3.62
N LEU A 71 1.20 -1.14 -3.52
CA LEU A 71 0.16 -2.13 -3.18
C LEU A 71 -0.56 -1.85 -1.85
N TRP A 72 0.16 -1.34 -0.85
CA TRP A 72 -0.43 -1.01 0.46
C TRP A 72 -1.25 0.28 0.38
N GLN A 73 -0.62 1.33 -0.13
CA GLN A 73 -1.22 2.67 -0.21
C GLN A 73 -2.37 2.72 -1.23
N SER A 74 -2.37 1.81 -2.22
CA SER A 74 -3.41 1.74 -3.25
C SER A 74 -4.65 0.95 -2.87
N ALA A 75 -4.74 0.45 -1.63
CA ALA A 75 -5.86 -0.38 -1.18
C ALA A 75 -7.23 0.31 -1.36
N TYR A 76 -7.27 1.64 -1.24
CA TYR A 76 -8.47 2.46 -1.39
C TYR A 76 -8.41 3.43 -2.59
N SER A 77 -7.37 3.33 -3.42
CA SER A 77 -7.23 4.22 -4.57
C SER A 77 -8.14 3.80 -5.72
N GLU A 78 -8.64 4.81 -6.44
CA GLU A 78 -9.26 4.60 -7.73
C GLU A 78 -8.19 4.46 -8.82
N PHE A 79 -8.43 3.55 -9.77
CA PHE A 79 -7.53 3.34 -10.89
C PHE A 79 -8.09 3.97 -12.16
N TYR A 80 -7.23 4.62 -12.93
CA TYR A 80 -7.53 5.13 -14.26
C TYR A 80 -6.48 4.64 -15.26
N PHE A 81 -6.91 3.78 -16.17
CA PHE A 81 -6.06 3.25 -17.23
C PHE A 81 -6.31 4.02 -18.53
N CYS A 82 -5.25 4.47 -19.19
CA CYS A 82 -5.34 5.12 -20.48
C CYS A 82 -4.37 4.50 -21.50
N ASP A 83 -4.81 4.48 -22.76
CA ASP A 83 -4.05 3.89 -23.87
C ASP A 83 -2.86 4.75 -24.31
N ALA A 84 -2.88 6.04 -23.99
CA ALA A 84 -1.78 6.96 -24.31
C ALA A 84 -0.47 6.47 -23.67
N TYR A 85 0.62 6.49 -24.43
CA TYR A 85 1.97 6.23 -23.91
C TYR A 85 2.44 7.41 -23.05
N TRP A 86 3.33 7.14 -22.08
CA TRP A 86 3.83 8.17 -21.16
C TRP A 86 4.42 9.41 -21.87
N PRO A 87 5.25 9.29 -22.93
CA PRO A 87 5.76 10.46 -23.65
C PRO A 87 4.69 11.27 -24.38
N GLU A 88 3.53 10.67 -24.66
CA GLU A 88 2.40 11.27 -25.38
C GLU A 88 1.29 11.74 -24.42
N PHE A 89 1.48 11.57 -23.11
CA PHE A 89 0.49 11.93 -22.11
C PHE A 89 0.41 13.46 -21.97
N ARG A 90 -0.76 14.03 -22.30
CA ARG A 90 -0.97 15.47 -22.30
C ARG A 90 -1.81 15.90 -21.11
N GLU A 91 -1.82 17.20 -20.85
CA GLU A 91 -2.70 17.82 -19.85
C GLU A 91 -4.17 17.45 -20.04
N ILE A 92 -4.65 17.35 -21.28
CA ILE A 92 -6.03 16.94 -21.55
C ILE A 92 -6.32 15.50 -21.08
N ASP A 93 -5.34 14.62 -21.16
CA ASP A 93 -5.47 13.22 -20.72
C ASP A 93 -5.48 13.14 -19.19
N PHE A 94 -4.70 13.98 -18.52
CA PHE A 94 -4.78 14.20 -17.07
C PHE A 94 -6.16 14.73 -16.64
N LEU A 95 -6.67 15.78 -17.29
CA LEU A 95 -7.99 16.34 -16.99
C LEU A 95 -9.12 15.33 -17.22
N ARG A 96 -8.98 14.44 -18.22
CA ARG A 96 -9.90 13.32 -18.43
C ARG A 96 -9.86 12.32 -17.29
N ALA A 97 -8.68 12.02 -16.75
CA ALA A 97 -8.52 11.16 -15.58
C ALA A 97 -9.21 11.77 -14.35
N ILE A 98 -8.98 13.06 -14.09
CA ILE A 98 -9.61 13.79 -12.97
C ILE A 98 -11.13 13.82 -13.13
N ARG A 99 -11.64 14.14 -14.33
CA ARG A 99 -13.08 14.12 -14.61
C ARG A 99 -13.66 12.72 -14.36
N SER A 100 -12.99 11.67 -14.81
CA SER A 100 -13.43 10.28 -14.58
C SER A 100 -13.45 9.93 -13.09
N TYR A 101 -12.46 10.39 -12.33
CA TYR A 101 -12.41 10.25 -10.88
C TYR A 101 -13.59 10.98 -10.20
N GLN A 102 -13.87 12.23 -10.57
CA GLN A 102 -14.98 13.00 -10.00
C GLN A 102 -16.37 12.45 -10.35
N LEU A 103 -16.53 11.90 -11.56
CA LEU A 103 -17.80 11.32 -12.03
C LEU A 103 -18.10 9.97 -11.40
N ARG A 104 -17.06 9.22 -11.03
CA ARG A 104 -17.24 8.09 -10.13
C ARG A 104 -17.65 8.68 -8.80
N HIS A 105 -18.95 8.66 -8.51
CA HIS A 105 -19.40 8.89 -7.15
C HIS A 105 -18.55 8.00 -6.26
N LEU A 106 -17.75 8.60 -5.36
CA LEU A 106 -17.22 7.89 -4.21
C LEU A 106 -18.39 7.06 -3.71
N ARG A 107 -18.30 5.74 -3.83
CA ARG A 107 -19.23 4.87 -3.12
C ARG A 107 -18.93 5.18 -1.67
N ALA A 108 -19.67 6.14 -1.12
CA ALA A 108 -19.57 6.58 0.26
C ALA A 108 -19.97 5.39 1.12
N GLY A 109 -18.99 4.55 1.40
CA GLY A 109 -19.16 3.25 1.99
C GLY A 109 -18.02 3.03 2.97
N LYS A 110 -18.08 3.82 4.06
CA LYS A 110 -17.40 3.69 5.35
C LYS A 110 -15.87 3.64 5.36
#